data_AF-A0A5B9VWZ4-F1
#
_entry.id   AF-A0A5B9VWZ4-F1
#
_cell.length_a   1.000
_cell.length_b   1.000
_cell.length_c   1.000
_cell.angle_alpha   90.00
_cell.angle_beta   90.00
_cell.angle_gamma   90.00
#
_symmetry.space_group_name_H-M   'P 1'
#
loop_
_entity.id
_entity.type
_entity.pdbx_description
1 polymer ?
#
loop_
_entity_poly.entity_id
_entity_poly.type
_entity_poly.pdbx_seq_one_letter_code
_entity_poly.pdbx_strand_id
1 'polypeptide(L)' 'MHAARQVGNLAAHPTREIATGEIMEVEPGEAEWLIEVVELLFDFSFVQPEQLTQRKAALNARLAAAGKNPIP' A
#
# COMPACT_ATOMS: atom_id res chain seq x y z
N MET A 1 -0.87 0.51 9.30
CA MET A 1 -2.18 1.21 9.29
C MET A 1 -2.31 2.38 10.29
N HIS A 2 -1.45 2.52 11.32
CA HIS A 2 -1.54 3.68 12.24
C HIS A 2 -0.91 4.97 11.66
N ALA A 3 0.24 4.87 10.97
CA ALA A 3 0.94 6.03 10.41
C ALA A 3 0.16 6.74 9.28
N ALA A 4 -0.44 5.98 8.35
CA ALA A 4 -1.26 6.55 7.28
C ALA A 4 -2.50 7.31 7.78
N ARG A 5 -3.06 6.92 8.95
CA ARG A 5 -4.19 7.61 9.58
C ARG A 5 -3.78 8.92 10.27
N GLN A 6 -2.55 9.03 10.79
CA GLN A 6 -2.08 10.26 11.41
C GLN A 6 -1.80 11.36 10.38
N VAL A 7 -1.29 10.99 9.19
CA VAL A 7 -0.98 11.96 8.12
C VAL A 7 -2.20 12.26 7.25
N GLY A 8 -3.07 11.28 6.97
CA GLY A 8 -4.33 11.51 6.28
C GLY A 8 -5.30 12.43 7.04
N ASN A 9 -5.09 12.64 8.34
CA ASN A 9 -5.92 13.53 9.14
C ASN A 9 -5.64 15.02 8.89
N LEU A 10 -4.48 15.41 8.35
CA LEU A 10 -4.17 16.79 7.97
C LEU A 10 -4.83 17.19 6.65
N ALA A 11 -4.90 16.25 5.70
CA ALA A 11 -5.50 16.47 4.38
C ALA A 11 -7.04 16.22 4.36
N ALA A 12 -7.56 15.30 5.17
CA ALA A 12 -9.00 15.01 5.27
C ALA A 12 -9.75 15.93 6.24
N HIS A 13 -9.04 16.48 7.24
CA HIS A 13 -9.53 17.55 8.09
C HIS A 13 -8.48 18.66 8.11
N PRO A 14 -8.75 19.86 7.55
CA PRO A 14 -7.81 20.97 7.64
C PRO A 14 -7.58 21.26 9.11
N THR A 15 -6.44 20.79 9.62
CA THR A 15 -6.08 20.95 11.02
C THR A 15 -5.62 22.39 11.12
N ARG A 16 -6.56 23.29 11.40
CA ARG A 16 -6.26 24.70 11.62
C ARG A 16 -5.23 24.81 12.74
N GLU A 17 -4.21 25.62 12.50
CA GLU A 17 -3.28 26.01 13.55
C GLU A 17 -4.11 26.71 14.66
N ILE A 18 -4.09 26.16 15.88
CA ILE A 18 -4.93 26.62 17.00
C ILE A 18 -4.61 28.09 17.37
N ALA A 19 -3.45 28.60 16.95
CA ALA A 19 -2.99 29.95 17.20
C ALA A 19 -3.47 31.00 16.17
N THR A 20 -3.61 30.66 14.89
CA THR A 20 -3.83 31.64 13.80
C THR A 20 -5.10 31.37 12.98
N GLY A 21 -5.61 30.14 13.00
CA GLY A 21 -6.80 29.75 12.25
C GLY A 21 -6.59 29.56 10.75
N GLU A 22 -5.34 29.61 10.27
CA GLU A 22 -4.97 29.42 8.86
C GLU A 22 -5.00 27.94 8.46
N ILE A 23 -5.24 27.69 7.17
CA ILE A 23 -5.13 26.36 6.57
C ILE A 23 -3.64 26.08 6.43
N MET A 24 -3.13 25.06 7.13
CA MET A 24 -1.74 24.63 6.99
C MET A 24 -1.53 24.15 5.54
N GLU A 25 -0.59 24.79 4.83
CA GLU A 25 -0.24 24.36 3.48
C GLU A 25 0.40 22.97 3.53
N VAL A 26 0.09 22.13 2.54
CA VAL A 26 0.70 20.81 2.39
C VAL A 26 2.14 21.03 1.94
N GLU A 27 3.10 20.65 2.78
CA GLU A 27 4.50 20.73 2.40
C GLU A 27 4.80 19.71 1.28
N PRO A 28 5.67 20.03 0.29
CA PRO A 28 5.94 19.12 -0.83
C PRO A 28 6.30 17.68 -0.42
N GLY A 29 7.02 17.53 0.70
CA GLY A 29 7.39 16.21 1.23
C GLY A 29 6.20 15.37 1.75
N GLU A 30 5.10 15.99 2.17
CA GLU A 30 3.90 15.28 2.62
C GLU A 30 3.08 14.74 1.43
N ALA A 31 3.03 15.49 0.33
CA ALA A 31 2.39 15.06 -0.90
C ALA A 31 3.16 13.90 -1.55
N GLU A 32 4.49 13.99 -1.62
CA GLU A 32 5.35 12.89 -2.09
C GLU A 32 5.15 11.62 -1.25
N TRP A 33 5.11 11.77 0.08
CA TRP A 33 4.91 10.63 0.97
C TRP A 33 3.52 9.99 0.82
N LEU A 34 2.47 10.79 0.58
CA LEU A 34 1.14 10.25 0.29
C LEU A 34 1.14 9.43 -1.01
N ILE A 35 1.84 9.91 -2.05
CA ILE A 35 1.99 9.18 -3.31
C ILE A 35 2.70 7.84 -3.07
N GLU A 36 3.80 7.83 -2.31
CA GLU A 36 4.49 6.58 -1.94
C GLU A 36 3.57 5.59 -1.22
N VAL A 37 2.75 6.07 -0.29
CA VAL A 37 1.79 5.21 0.43
C VAL A 37 0.74 4.64 -0.53
N VAL A 38 0.24 5.44 -1.47
CA VAL A 38 -0.71 4.98 -2.49
C VAL A 38 -0.08 3.94 -3.41
N GLU A 39 1.16 4.14 -3.85
CA GLU A 39 1.91 3.17 -4.66
C GLU A 39 2.10 1.85 -3.91
N LEU A 40 2.48 1.89 -2.63
CA LEU A 40 2.62 0.70 -1.80
C LEU A 40 1.29 -0.05 -1.63
N LEU A 41 0.17 0.67 -1.54
CA LEU A 41 -1.16 0.05 -1.49
C LEU A 41 -1.49 -0.64 -2.81
N PHE A 42 -1.17 -0.03 -3.96
CA PHE A 42 -1.37 -0.69 -5.25
C PHE A 42 -0.51 -1.95 -5.40
N ASP A 43 0.76 -1.88 -4.99
CA ASP A 43 1.64 -3.04 -5.02
C ASP A 43 1.11 -4.17 -4.14
N PHE A 44 0.73 -3.86 -2.90
CA PHE A 44 0.20 -4.85 -1.97
C PHE A 44 -1.15 -5.43 -2.39
N SER A 45 -2.06 -4.60 -2.91
CA SER A 45 -3.43 -5.01 -3.22
C SER A 45 -3.61 -5.67 -4.58
N PHE A 46 -2.75 -5.38 -5.57
CA PHE A 46 -2.93 -5.88 -6.93
C PHE A 46 -1.71 -6.61 -7.47
N VAL A 47 -0.51 -6.04 -7.28
CA VAL A 47 0.70 -6.58 -7.90
C VAL A 47 1.18 -7.84 -7.15
N GLN A 48 1.34 -7.77 -5.83
CA GLN A 48 1.79 -8.90 -5.01
C GLN A 48 0.85 -10.11 -5.09
N PRO A 49 -0.50 -9.98 -5.01
CA PRO A 49 -1.40 -11.12 -5.13
C PRO A 49 -1.28 -11.85 -6.48
N GLU A 50 -1.14 -11.11 -7.58
CA GLU A 50 -0.95 -11.70 -8.91
C GLU A 50 0.40 -12.41 -9.00
N GLN A 51 1.48 -11.78 -8.52
CA GLN A 51 2.80 -12.42 -8.47
C GLN A 51 2.80 -13.71 -7.64
N LEU A 52 2.11 -13.72 -6.50
CA LEU A 52 1.98 -14.91 -5.66
C LEU A 52 1.20 -16.01 -6.37
N THR A 53 0.13 -15.66 -7.09
CA THR A 53 -0.66 -16.59 -7.90
C THR A 53 0.21 -17.24 -8.98
N GLN A 54 1.00 -16.44 -9.71
CA GLN A 54 1.90 -16.94 -10.75
C GLN A 54 3.00 -17.85 -10.16
N ARG A 55 3.63 -17.44 -9.05
CA ARG A 55 4.65 -18.26 -8.36
C ARG A 55 4.09 -19.59 -7.89
N LYS A 56 2.89 -19.58 -7.32
CA LYS A 56 2.19 -20.79 -6.88
C LYS A 56 1.85 -21.71 -8.06
N ALA A 57 1.35 -21.16 -9.17
CA ALA A 57 1.07 -21.92 -10.37
C ALA A 57 2.33 -22.60 -10.93
N ALA A 58 3.44 -21.85 -11.01
CA ALA A 58 4.73 -22.38 -11.45
C ALA A 58 5.25 -23.50 -10.52
N LEU A 59 5.09 -23.34 -9.21
CA LEU A 59 5.48 -24.36 -8.23
C LEU A 59 4.60 -25.61 -8.35
N ASN A 60 3.28 -25.45 -8.49
CA ASN A 60 2.36 -26.57 -8.67
C ASN A 60 2.62 -27.35 -9.97
N ALA A 61 2.98 -26.67 -11.05
CA ALA A 61 3.39 -27.34 -12.29
C ALA A 61 4.65 -28.22 -12.08
N ARG A 62 5.63 -27.72 -11.31
CA ARG A 62 6.83 -28.50 -10.96
C ARG A 62 6.50 -29.67 -10.04
N LEU A 63 5.59 -29.51 -9.08
CA LEU A 63 5.16 -30.59 -8.19
C LEU A 63 4.42 -31.68 -8.97
N ALA A 64 3.53 -31.31 -9.88
CA ALA A 64 2.82 -32.23 -10.76
C ALA A 64 3.80 -33.04 -11.63
N ALA A 65 4.80 -32.40 -12.22
CA ALA A 65 5.85 -33.07 -12.97
C ALA A 65 6.67 -34.06 -12.10
N ALA A 66 6.77 -33.79 -10.80
CA ALA A 66 7.42 -34.66 -9.82
C ALA A 66 6.46 -35.70 -9.17
N GLY A 67 5.21 -35.80 -9.62
CA GLY A 67 4.20 -36.72 -9.07
C GLY A 67 3.75 -36.36 -7.64
N LYS A 68 3.93 -35.11 -7.21
CA LYS A 68 3.57 -34.62 -5.87
C LYS A 68 2.27 -33.80 -5.90
N ASN A 69 1.59 -33.76 -4.77
CA ASN A 69 0.35 -32.98 -4.61
C ASN A 69 0.63 -31.46 -4.70
N PRO A 70 -0.30 -30.68 -5.26
CA PRO A 70 -0.19 -29.22 -5.32
C PRO A 70 -0.38 -28.58 -3.94
N ILE A 71 0.19 -27.40 -3.77
CA ILE A 71 -0.04 -26.54 -2.61
C ILE A 71 -1.34 -25.71 -2.78
N PRO A 72 -2.13 -25.56 -1.70
CA PRO A 72 -3.45 -24.94 -1.69
C PRO A 72 -3.43 -23.43 -1.85
#